data_AF-A0A7C7R496-F1
#
_entry.id   AF-A0A7C7R496-F1
#
_cell.length_a   1.000
_cell.length_b   1.000
_cell.length_c   1.000
_cell.angle_alpha   90.00
_cell.angle_beta   90.00
_cell.angle_gamma   90.00
#
_symmetry.space_group_name_H-M   'P 1'
#
loop_
_entity.id
_entity.type
_entity.pdbx_description
1 polymer ?
#
loop_
_entity_poly.entity_id
_entity_poly.type
_entity_poly.pdbx_seq_one_letter_code
_entity_poly.pdbx_strand_id
1 'polypeptide(L)'
;MQRQRLRAFWWAVTVVFLLALVAFRVAQRWTTWQQAEAHRQVVATRYAAMVGTATALVQEATAVASPEFVEVRARTEGKMARKGEVLVHPVPVPGAPPAEAWAQPTPTPTPTPTPAPWQVWWALFFARP
;
A
#
# COMPACT_ATOMS: atom_id res chain seq x y z
N MET A 1 29.11 -10.58 69.04
CA MET A 1 29.00 -11.00 67.61
C MET A 1 27.59 -10.86 67.01
N GLN A 2 26.50 -10.95 67.78
CA GLN A 2 25.12 -10.97 67.27
C GLN A 2 24.65 -9.64 66.62
N ARG A 3 25.05 -8.47 67.15
CA ARG A 3 24.70 -7.14 66.60
C ARG A 3 25.28 -6.87 65.20
N GLN A 4 26.41 -7.49 64.86
CA GLN A 4 27.10 -7.30 63.59
C GLN A 4 26.40 -8.06 62.45
N ARG A 5 25.88 -9.27 62.73
CA ARG A 5 25.06 -10.06 61.79
C ARG A 5 23.73 -9.38 61.50
N LEU A 6 23.10 -8.77 62.51
CA LEU A 6 21.86 -8.02 62.34
C LEU A 6 22.06 -6.80 61.42
N ARG A 7 23.15 -6.05 61.62
CA ARG A 7 23.52 -4.92 60.74
C ARG A 7 23.79 -5.34 59.30
N ALA A 8 24.52 -6.44 59.11
CA ALA A 8 24.80 -6.97 57.78
C ALA A 8 23.52 -7.43 57.05
N PHE A 9 22.58 -8.06 57.77
CA PHE A 9 21.28 -8.44 57.24
C PHE A 9 20.47 -7.22 56.76
N TRP A 10 20.36 -6.17 57.59
CA TRP A 10 19.65 -4.94 57.21
C TRP A 10 20.27 -4.23 56.01
N TRP A 11 21.60 -4.22 55.90
CA TRP A 11 22.30 -3.72 54.72
C TRP A 11 21.96 -4.51 53.45
N ALA A 12 22.00 -5.85 53.52
CA ALA A 12 21.63 -6.70 52.39
C ALA A 12 20.18 -6.44 51.94
N VAL A 13 19.24 -6.33 52.89
CA VAL A 13 17.84 -6.01 52.59
C VAL A 13 17.71 -4.64 51.92
N THR A 14 18.46 -3.63 52.38
CA THR A 14 18.41 -2.28 51.81
C THR A 14 18.98 -2.25 50.39
N VAL A 15 20.06 -2.99 50.13
CA VAL A 15 20.65 -3.12 48.79
C VAL A 15 19.69 -3.82 47.84
N VAL A 16 19.07 -4.93 48.27
CA VAL A 16 18.06 -5.65 47.45
C VAL A 16 16.86 -4.76 47.16
N PHE A 17 16.39 -4.00 48.15
CA PHE A 17 15.27 -3.08 47.97
C PHE A 17 15.60 -1.94 46.98
N LEU A 18 16.80 -1.37 47.07
CA LEU A 18 17.29 -0.38 46.11
C LEU A 18 17.39 -0.96 44.69
N LEU A 19 17.93 -2.17 44.54
CA LEU A 19 17.99 -2.87 43.26
C LEU A 19 16.59 -3.11 42.67
N ALA A 20 15.62 -3.52 43.50
CA ALA A 20 14.24 -3.71 43.06
C ALA A 20 13.60 -2.39 42.59
N LEU A 21 13.87 -1.27 43.28
CA LEU A 21 13.41 0.06 42.87
C LEU A 21 14.00 0.50 41.52
N VAL A 22 15.29 0.27 41.32
CA VAL A 22 15.96 0.59 40.04
C VAL A 22 15.39 -0.29 38.91
N ALA A 23 15.27 -1.60 39.15
CA ALA A 23 14.69 -2.53 38.18
C ALA A 23 13.26 -2.14 37.79
N PHE A 24 12.43 -1.77 38.77
CA PHE A 24 11.06 -1.30 38.53
C PHE A 24 11.03 -0.04 37.66
N ARG A 25 11.88 0.95 37.95
CA ARG A 25 11.98 2.19 37.16
C ARG A 25 12.44 1.93 35.72
N VAL A 26 13.42 1.04 35.53
CA VAL A 26 13.91 0.64 34.21
C VAL A 26 12.83 -0.10 33.43
N ALA A 27 12.12 -1.03 34.07
CA ALA A 27 11.02 -1.77 33.45
C ALA A 27 9.90 -0.84 32.98
N GLN A 28 9.48 0.13 33.80
CA GLN A 28 8.48 1.13 33.38
C GLN A 28 8.98 2.00 32.22
N ARG A 29 10.26 2.38 32.23
CA ARG A 29 10.82 3.16 31.12
C ARG A 29 10.85 2.32 29.85
N TRP A 30 11.25 1.05 29.92
CA TRP A 30 11.30 0.14 28.78
C TRP A 30 9.96 0.02 28.04
N THR A 31 8.85 -0.12 28.78
CA THR A 31 7.52 -0.21 28.15
C THR A 31 7.13 1.08 27.43
N THR A 32 7.45 2.25 27.99
CA THR A 32 7.19 3.54 27.33
C THR A 32 7.98 3.71 26.03
N TRP A 33 9.23 3.23 25.98
CA TRP A 33 10.04 3.24 24.74
C TRP A 33 9.44 2.32 23.68
N GLN A 34 9.02 1.11 24.06
CA GLN A 34 8.40 0.18 23.12
C GLN A 34 7.08 0.72 22.56
N GLN A 35 6.25 1.34 23.39
CA GLN A 35 5.01 1.98 22.95
C GLN A 35 5.29 3.16 22.01
N ALA A 36 6.26 4.02 22.35
CA ALA A 36 6.64 5.15 21.50
C ALA A 36 7.13 4.69 20.12
N GLU A 37 7.92 3.62 20.07
CA GLU A 37 8.40 3.07 18.80
C GLU A 37 7.27 2.45 17.96
N ALA A 38 6.36 1.70 18.61
CA ALA A 38 5.17 1.17 17.93
C ALA A 38 4.29 2.29 17.35
N HIS A 39 4.08 3.37 18.10
CA HIS A 39 3.33 4.54 17.61
C HIS A 39 4.03 5.21 16.43
N ARG A 40 5.36 5.35 16.47
CA ARG A 40 6.14 5.90 15.35
C ARG A 40 5.99 5.08 14.09
N GLN A 41 6.08 3.75 14.18
CA GLN A 41 5.92 2.87 13.02
C GLN A 41 4.54 2.98 12.38
N VAL A 42 3.48 3.02 13.21
CA VAL A 42 2.10 3.19 12.71
C VAL A 42 1.94 4.53 12.00
N VAL A 43 2.42 5.63 12.60
CA VAL A 43 2.34 6.98 11.99
C VAL A 43 3.16 7.04 10.70
N ALA A 44 4.38 6.52 10.69
CA ALA A 44 5.24 6.48 9.51
C ALA A 44 4.58 5.72 8.35
N THR A 45 3.94 4.59 8.65
CA THR A 45 3.23 3.77 7.65
C THR A 45 2.03 4.53 7.07
N ARG A 46 1.22 5.16 7.93
CA ARG A 46 0.07 5.96 7.49
C ARG A 46 0.51 7.17 6.65
N TYR A 47 1.57 7.84 7.08
CA TYR A 47 2.13 8.98 6.35
C TYR A 47 2.64 8.56 4.97
N ALA A 48 3.39 7.46 4.87
CA ALA A 48 3.87 6.94 3.60
C ALA A 48 2.72 6.59 2.65
N ALA A 49 1.65 5.97 3.16
CA ALA A 49 0.44 5.68 2.38
C ALA A 49 -0.23 6.96 1.87
N MET A 50 -0.41 7.98 2.73
CA MET A 50 -1.00 9.26 2.35
C MET A 50 -0.16 9.99 1.29
N VAL A 51 1.15 10.04 1.45
CA VAL A 51 2.06 10.64 0.46
C VAL A 51 1.96 9.90 -0.87
N GLY A 52 1.96 8.57 -0.87
CA GLY A 52 1.76 7.76 -2.08
C GLY A 52 0.44 8.13 -2.79
N THR A 53 -0.67 8.19 -2.06
CA THR A 53 -1.96 8.59 -2.65
C THR A 53 -1.95 10.01 -3.19
N ALA A 54 -1.35 10.97 -2.46
CA ALA A 54 -1.27 12.35 -2.90
C ALA A 54 -0.44 12.48 -4.19
N THR A 55 0.67 11.75 -4.30
CA THR A 55 1.49 11.75 -5.51
C THR A 55 0.74 11.19 -6.72
N ALA A 56 -0.01 10.09 -6.55
CA ALA A 56 -0.83 9.52 -7.61
C ALA A 56 -1.94 10.49 -8.06
N LEU A 57 -2.65 11.10 -7.11
CA LEU A 57 -3.70 12.10 -7.39
C LEU A 57 -3.15 13.32 -8.14
N VAL A 58 -1.97 13.80 -7.76
CA VAL A 58 -1.31 14.92 -8.46
C VAL A 58 -0.94 14.51 -9.89
N GLN A 59 -0.41 13.30 -10.09
CA GLN A 59 -0.10 12.80 -11.44
C GLN A 59 -1.35 12.71 -12.32
N GLU A 60 -2.44 12.13 -11.79
CA GLU A 60 -3.72 12.07 -12.51
C GLU A 60 -4.26 13.46 -12.84
N ALA A 61 -4.22 14.40 -11.89
CA ALA A 61 -4.65 15.77 -12.10
C ALA A 61 -3.82 16.46 -13.20
N THR A 62 -2.49 16.27 -13.22
CA THR A 62 -1.63 16.82 -14.27
C THR A 62 -1.89 16.18 -15.64
N ALA A 63 -2.17 14.88 -15.69
CA ALA A 63 -2.52 14.19 -16.93
C ALA A 63 -3.84 14.72 -17.51
N VAL A 64 -4.84 14.92 -16.65
CA VAL A 64 -6.15 15.50 -17.03
C VAL A 64 -6.05 16.97 -17.44
N ALA A 65 -5.12 17.72 -16.85
CA ALA A 65 -4.89 19.13 -17.20
C ALA A 65 -4.13 19.31 -18.53
N SER A 66 -3.60 18.24 -19.12
CA SER A 66 -2.84 18.33 -20.37
C SER A 66 -3.73 18.70 -21.56
N PRO A 67 -3.22 19.50 -22.53
CA PRO A 67 -3.98 19.87 -23.73
C PRO A 67 -4.44 18.65 -24.55
N GLU A 68 -3.61 17.60 -24.61
CA GLU A 68 -3.93 16.36 -25.33
C GLU A 68 -5.13 15.64 -24.74
N PHE A 69 -5.22 15.59 -23.41
CA PHE A 69 -6.38 15.00 -22.73
C PHE A 69 -7.66 15.79 -23.03
N VAL A 70 -7.59 17.13 -23.03
CA VAL A 70 -8.71 18.00 -23.40
C VAL A 70 -9.13 17.75 -24.85
N GLU A 71 -8.17 17.62 -25.76
CA GLU A 71 -8.45 17.35 -27.18
C GLU A 71 -9.11 15.98 -27.39
N VAL A 72 -8.57 14.93 -26.78
CA VAL A 72 -9.17 13.58 -26.86
C VAL A 72 -10.60 13.62 -26.33
N ARG A 73 -10.84 14.23 -25.16
CA ARG A 73 -12.18 14.37 -24.59
C ARG A 73 -13.11 15.19 -25.49
N ALA A 74 -12.63 16.29 -26.04
CA ALA A 74 -13.41 17.13 -26.96
C ALA A 74 -13.86 16.34 -28.20
N ARG A 75 -13.00 15.47 -28.74
CA ARG A 75 -13.33 14.61 -29.90
C ARG A 75 -14.25 13.44 -29.51
N THR A 76 -13.99 12.76 -28.40
CA THR A 76 -14.72 11.53 -28.01
C THR A 76 -16.08 11.82 -27.38
N GLU A 77 -16.14 12.71 -26.39
CA GLU A 77 -17.34 13.07 -25.63
C GLU A 77 -18.05 14.27 -26.27
N GLY A 78 -17.30 15.32 -26.59
CA GLY A 78 -17.85 16.57 -27.14
C GLY A 78 -18.22 16.50 -28.63
N LYS A 79 -17.80 15.44 -29.34
CA LYS A 79 -17.91 15.29 -30.80
C LYS A 79 -17.39 16.50 -31.58
N MET A 80 -16.44 17.23 -30.99
CA MET A 80 -15.81 18.39 -31.61
C MET A 80 -14.78 17.93 -32.63
N ALA A 81 -14.78 18.56 -33.80
CA ALA A 81 -13.84 18.32 -34.88
C ALA A 81 -13.07 19.61 -35.19
N ARG A 82 -11.81 19.50 -35.64
CA ARG A 82 -11.02 20.68 -36.03
C ARG A 82 -11.58 21.29 -37.32
N LYS A 83 -11.22 22.55 -37.59
CA LYS A 83 -11.62 23.22 -38.83
C LYS A 83 -11.12 22.43 -40.05
N GLY A 84 -12.05 21.94 -40.87
CA GLY A 84 -11.75 21.12 -42.05
C GLY A 84 -11.89 19.60 -41.84
N GLU A 85 -12.09 19.14 -40.61
CA GLU A 85 -12.44 17.74 -40.33
C GLU A 85 -13.96 17.53 -40.48
N VAL A 86 -14.38 16.37 -41.02
CA VAL A 86 -15.79 15.99 -41.15
C VAL A 86 -16.12 14.95 -40.08
N LEU A 87 -17.02 15.30 -39.16
CA LEU A 87 -17.54 14.36 -38.16
C LEU A 87 -18.52 13.39 -38.83
N VAL A 88 -18.17 12.10 -38.89
CA VAL A 88 -19.06 11.04 -39.38
C VAL A 88 -19.69 10.32 -38.19
N HIS A 89 -21.02 10.39 -38.08
CA HIS A 89 -21.78 9.60 -37.12
C HIS A 89 -22.56 8.50 -37.86
N PRO A 90 -22.15 7.22 -37.77
CA PRO A 90 -22.87 6.14 -38.42
C PRO A 90 -24.24 5.96 -37.78
N VAL A 91 -25.31 6.15 -38.56
CA VAL A 91 -26.67 5.81 -38.14
C VAL A 91 -26.99 4.40 -38.64
N PRO A 92 -27.35 3.45 -37.76
CA PRO A 92 -27.72 2.11 -38.20
C PRO A 92 -29.00 2.17 -39.04
N VAL A 93 -28.96 1.58 -40.24
CA VAL A 93 -30.11 1.47 -41.13
C VAL A 93 -30.90 0.20 -40.74
N PRO A 94 -32.23 0.27 -40.53
CA PRO A 94 -33.04 -0.91 -40.23
C PRO A 94 -32.93 -1.95 -41.37
N GLY A 95 -32.49 -3.16 -41.04
CA GLY A 95 -32.33 -4.26 -42.00
C GLY A 95 -30.96 -4.33 -42.70
N ALA A 96 -30.02 -3.41 -42.42
CA ALA A 96 -28.64 -3.59 -42.84
C ALA A 96 -27.97 -4.70 -42.01
N PRO A 97 -27.16 -5.59 -42.62
CA PRO A 97 -26.31 -6.49 -41.86
C PRO A 97 -25.43 -5.63 -40.93
N PRO A 98 -25.17 -6.08 -39.68
CA PRO A 98 -24.27 -5.36 -38.78
C PRO A 98 -22.99 -5.04 -39.55
N ALA A 99 -22.56 -3.78 -39.51
CA ALA A 99 -21.24 -3.44 -40.03
C ALA A 99 -20.26 -4.40 -39.37
N GLU A 100 -19.55 -5.20 -40.17
CA GLU A 100 -18.49 -6.07 -39.69
C GLU A 100 -17.48 -5.13 -39.03
N ALA A 101 -17.59 -4.96 -37.71
CA ALA A 101 -16.50 -4.45 -36.92
C ALA A 101 -15.36 -5.37 -37.32
N TRP A 102 -14.33 -4.82 -37.95
CA TRP A 102 -13.06 -5.51 -38.15
C TRP A 102 -12.57 -5.83 -36.75
N ALA A 103 -13.04 -6.96 -36.23
CA ALA A 103 -12.71 -7.46 -34.92
C ALA A 103 -11.25 -7.83 -35.08
N GLN A 104 -10.39 -6.90 -34.69
CA GLN A 104 -8.99 -7.15 -34.48
C GLN A 104 -8.96 -8.43 -33.63
N PRO A 105 -8.35 -9.53 -34.11
CA PRO A 105 -8.45 -10.80 -33.42
C PRO A 105 -7.95 -10.57 -32.00
N THR A 106 -8.87 -10.64 -31.03
CA THR A 106 -8.51 -10.59 -29.62
C THR A 106 -7.51 -11.73 -29.43
N PRO A 107 -6.27 -11.46 -28.97
CA PRO A 107 -5.31 -12.53 -28.78
C PRO A 107 -5.94 -13.54 -27.84
N THR A 108 -6.13 -14.77 -28.32
CA THR A 108 -6.59 -15.87 -27.48
C THR A 108 -5.57 -15.98 -26.35
N PRO A 109 -5.96 -15.79 -25.07
CA PRO A 109 -5.01 -15.89 -23.98
C PRO A 109 -4.42 -17.30 -24.02
N THR A 110 -3.08 -17.37 -24.06
CA THR A 110 -2.39 -18.65 -23.88
C THR A 110 -2.84 -19.22 -22.54
N PRO A 111 -3.32 -20.47 -22.48
CA PRO A 111 -3.71 -21.06 -21.20
C PRO A 111 -2.49 -21.03 -20.28
N THR A 112 -2.59 -20.26 -19.20
CA THR A 112 -1.58 -20.30 -18.15
C THR A 112 -1.72 -21.67 -17.49
N PRO A 113 -0.65 -22.49 -17.44
CA PRO A 113 -0.74 -23.79 -16.80
C PRO A 113 -1.13 -23.59 -15.33
N THR A 114 -2.25 -24.17 -14.93
CA THR A 114 -2.65 -24.19 -13.52
C THR A 114 -1.62 -25.01 -12.76
N PRO A 115 -0.95 -24.43 -11.74
CA PRO A 115 0.03 -25.18 -10.97
C PRO A 115 -0.67 -26.36 -10.28
N ALA A 116 -0.01 -27.52 -10.27
CA ALA A 116 -0.50 -28.64 -9.49
C ALA A 116 -0.52 -28.26 -7.99
N PRO A 117 -1.43 -28.81 -7.17
CA PRO A 117 -1.57 -28.41 -5.76
C PRO A 117 -0.25 -28.42 -4.98
N TRP A 118 0.65 -29.37 -5.27
CA TRP A 118 1.96 -29.45 -4.62
C TRP A 118 2.91 -28.29 -4.99
N GLN A 119 2.81 -27.74 -6.21
CA GLN A 119 3.62 -26.60 -6.65
C GLN A 119 3.23 -25.32 -5.92
N VAL A 120 1.94 -25.17 -5.60
CA VAL A 120 1.43 -24.09 -4.76
C VAL A 120 2.01 -24.19 -3.36
N TRP A 121 1.98 -25.38 -2.75
CA TRP A 121 2.60 -25.62 -1.45
C TRP A 121 4.10 -25.31 -1.47
N TRP A 122 4.82 -25.76 -2.49
CA TRP A 122 6.26 -25.52 -2.60
C TRP A 122 6.59 -24.03 -2.71
N ALA A 123 5.82 -23.28 -3.51
CA ALA A 123 6.00 -21.84 -3.66
C ALA A 123 5.81 -21.08 -2.34
N LEU A 124 4.91 -21.50 -1.46
CA LEU A 124 4.71 -20.87 -0.14
C LEU A 124 5.96 -20.92 0.75
N PHE A 125 6.80 -21.95 0.60
CA PHE A 125 8.01 -22.12 1.42
C PHE A 125 9.26 -21.55 0.75
N PHE A 126 9.33 -21.60 -0.58
CA PHE A 126 10.59 -21.36 -1.32
C PHE A 126 10.53 -20.25 -2.37
N ALA A 127 9.36 -19.71 -2.71
CA ALA A 127 9.25 -18.56 -3.61
C ALA A 127 9.29 -17.25 -2.81
N ARG A 128 10.50 -16.73 -2.58
CA ARG A 128 10.76 -15.34 -2.13
C ARG A 128 11.87 -14.75 -3.01
N PRO A 129 11.88 -13.42 -3.20
CA PRO A 129 12.44 -12.74 -4.38
C PRO A 129 13.95 -12.93 -4.57
#